data_AF-A0A971SX41-F1
#
_entry.id   AF-A0A971SX41-F1
#
_cell.length_a   1.000
_cell.length_b   1.000
_cell.length_c   1.000
_cell.angle_alpha   90.00
_cell.angle_beta   90.00
_cell.angle_gamma   90.00
#
_symmetry.space_group_name_H-M   'P 1'
#
loop_
_entity.id
_entity.type
_entity.pdbx_description
1 polymer ?
#
loop_
_entity_poly.entity_id
_entity_poly.type
_entity_poly.pdbx_seq_one_letter_code
_entity_poly.pdbx_strand_id
1 'polypeptide(L)'
;MKKHRVIIIKGKTVLLALLTAMACAFFISALSTYLSQPAKFKKSSAAGGDYVILAASEQGIYFYQRDFDAFLLLPPGNSFRVQVFRRAGGEVELVNSGIDVYYSIVDNTTSADKINFWDYAAYYGYDLEPDIGITGNGLSGKMQLSEDGNYYVATAIPLTPYNDGSRVADPYQLAVITVTDSRSGEILAQIGDVVVSVSDELGCQNCHGTVDTNLNILSAHDRISNTDLLEQLSNGIRHKCSDCHRDNALGEPGIPGVPPLSQAIHRFHADRMLPRSGVPECYRCHPGPITQFYRGAMYVAGISCTNSNCHGDMLNVALTQAVGRQAWLNEPDCSNCHREVYSVNQGKLYSDSYLLNSPDEEMNNIILCISCHNSAHAEWVSSRNLDNLLPISLMGYPDYIRRCTVCHGAGVLGRAHAYYIEETR
;
A
#
# COMPACT_ATOMS: atom_id res chain seq x y z
N MET A 1 23.38 64.03 -36.34
CA MET A 1 24.40 63.11 -36.91
C MET A 1 24.26 61.73 -36.28
N LYS A 2 23.59 60.77 -36.95
CA LYS A 2 23.51 59.37 -36.46
C LYS A 2 24.66 58.57 -37.10
N LYS A 3 25.62 58.10 -36.29
CA LYS A 3 26.67 57.17 -36.73
C LYS A 3 26.06 55.78 -36.88
N HIS A 4 26.10 55.19 -38.07
CA HIS A 4 25.78 53.78 -38.28
C HIS A 4 27.05 52.95 -38.05
N ARG A 5 27.02 52.03 -37.09
CA ARG A 5 28.06 51.02 -36.91
C ARG A 5 27.72 49.83 -37.78
N VAL A 6 28.47 49.64 -38.86
CA VAL A 6 28.42 48.43 -39.67
C VAL A 6 29.25 47.35 -38.96
N ILE A 7 28.60 46.32 -38.45
CA ILE A 7 29.27 45.15 -37.87
C ILE A 7 29.49 44.14 -38.99
N ILE A 8 30.74 44.00 -39.46
CA ILE A 8 31.12 42.99 -40.43
C ILE A 8 31.46 41.71 -39.67
N ILE A 9 30.51 40.77 -39.61
CA ILE A 9 30.74 39.45 -39.02
C ILE A 9 31.46 38.60 -40.08
N LYS A 10 32.74 38.29 -39.86
CA LYS A 10 33.52 37.43 -40.77
C LYS A 10 32.93 36.01 -40.74
N GLY A 11 32.73 35.37 -41.89
CA GLY A 11 32.10 34.04 -41.98
C GLY A 11 32.78 32.95 -41.13
N LYS A 12 34.09 33.07 -40.85
CA LYS A 12 34.81 32.15 -39.96
C LYS A 12 34.36 32.23 -38.49
N THR A 13 33.95 33.40 -38.00
CA THR A 13 33.46 33.56 -36.61
C THR A 13 32.05 33.00 -36.44
N VAL A 14 31.21 33.08 -37.48
CA VAL A 14 29.88 32.43 -37.49
C VAL A 14 30.01 30.91 -37.51
N LEU A 15 30.92 30.38 -38.33
CA LEU A 15 31.16 28.94 -38.44
C LEU A 15 31.70 28.37 -37.11
N LEU A 16 32.62 29.07 -36.45
CA LEU A 16 33.15 28.64 -35.15
C LEU A 16 32.08 28.68 -34.07
N ALA A 17 31.24 29.72 -34.04
CA ALA A 17 30.13 29.85 -33.09
C ALA A 17 29.08 28.74 -33.27
N LEU A 18 28.74 28.40 -34.52
CA LEU A 18 27.83 27.30 -34.85
C LEU A 18 28.40 25.94 -34.45
N LEU A 19 29.69 25.70 -34.67
CA LEU A 19 30.37 24.47 -34.25
C LEU A 19 30.41 24.32 -32.73
N THR A 20 30.67 25.40 -31.99
CA THR A 20 30.61 25.37 -30.51
C THR A 20 29.19 25.17 -29.98
N ALA A 21 28.18 25.76 -30.63
CA ALA A 21 26.78 25.58 -30.25
C ALA A 21 26.32 24.13 -30.51
N MET A 22 26.71 23.54 -31.64
CA MET A 22 26.45 22.12 -31.93
C MET A 22 27.17 21.19 -30.94
N ALA A 23 28.42 21.46 -30.59
CA ALA A 23 29.16 20.67 -29.60
C ALA A 23 28.51 20.73 -28.21
N CYS A 24 28.04 21.91 -27.78
CA CYS A 24 27.31 22.08 -26.52
C CYS A 24 25.96 21.36 -26.55
N ALA A 25 25.20 21.48 -27.66
CA ALA A 25 23.93 20.78 -27.81
C ALA A 25 24.10 19.25 -27.79
N PHE A 26 25.18 18.74 -28.40
CA PHE A 26 25.51 17.32 -28.38
C PHE A 26 25.91 16.85 -26.97
N PHE A 27 26.70 17.64 -26.24
CA PHE A 27 27.06 17.34 -24.85
C PHE A 27 25.84 17.36 -23.91
N ILE A 28 24.93 18.32 -24.06
CA ILE A 28 23.70 18.40 -23.27
C ILE A 28 22.78 17.23 -23.60
N SER A 29 22.65 16.85 -24.87
CA SER A 29 21.87 15.68 -25.30
C SER A 29 22.48 14.37 -24.79
N ALA A 30 23.80 14.23 -24.82
CA ALA A 30 24.52 13.05 -24.33
C ALA A 30 24.44 12.93 -22.79
N LEU A 31 24.53 14.06 -22.09
CA LEU A 31 24.41 14.09 -20.63
C LEU A 31 22.96 13.86 -20.18
N SER A 32 21.98 14.40 -20.89
CA SER A 32 20.55 14.14 -20.67
C SER A 32 20.22 12.67 -20.91
N THR A 33 20.74 12.05 -21.98
CA THR A 33 20.56 10.60 -22.21
C THR A 33 21.31 9.73 -21.22
N TYR A 34 22.44 10.18 -20.65
CA TYR A 34 23.14 9.48 -19.58
C TYR A 34 22.40 9.58 -18.23
N LEU A 35 21.87 10.75 -17.89
CA LEU A 35 21.07 10.99 -16.68
C LEU A 35 19.66 10.40 -16.76
N SER A 36 19.12 10.22 -17.97
CA SER A 36 17.81 9.60 -18.23
C SER A 36 17.90 8.08 -18.44
N GLN A 37 19.08 7.47 -18.32
CA GLN A 37 19.13 6.02 -18.25
C GLN A 37 18.52 5.61 -16.91
N PRO A 38 17.41 4.83 -16.90
CA PRO A 38 16.97 4.21 -15.66
C PRO A 38 18.17 3.44 -15.11
N ALA A 39 18.49 3.64 -13.84
CA ALA A 39 19.50 2.85 -13.18
C ALA A 39 19.15 1.38 -13.48
N LYS A 40 19.98 0.70 -14.27
CA LYS A 40 19.84 -0.74 -14.46
C LYS A 40 20.16 -1.35 -13.11
N PHE A 41 19.15 -1.48 -12.26
CA PHE A 41 19.27 -2.16 -11.00
C PHE A 41 19.76 -3.57 -11.31
N LYS A 42 21.02 -3.82 -10.97
CA LYS A 42 21.49 -5.19 -10.83
C LYS A 42 20.56 -5.81 -9.80
N LYS A 43 19.84 -6.84 -10.21
CA LYS A 43 19.09 -7.72 -9.30
C LYS A 43 20.07 -8.13 -8.19
N SER A 44 19.92 -7.51 -7.02
CA SER A 44 20.74 -7.79 -5.85
C SER A 44 20.49 -9.23 -5.48
N SER A 45 21.56 -10.01 -5.39
CA SER A 45 21.50 -11.37 -4.86
C SER A 45 21.18 -11.28 -3.38
N ALA A 46 19.90 -11.38 -3.02
CA ALA A 46 19.45 -11.59 -1.65
C ALA A 46 19.84 -13.01 -1.20
N ALA A 47 21.13 -13.24 -0.93
CA ALA A 47 21.61 -14.48 -0.30
C ALA A 47 23.04 -14.40 0.28
N GLY A 48 23.68 -13.23 0.32
CA GLY A 48 25.11 -13.13 0.66
C GLY A 48 25.52 -12.04 1.65
N GLY A 49 24.59 -11.29 2.24
CA GLY A 49 24.89 -10.25 3.23
C GLY A 49 24.63 -10.71 4.67
N ASP A 50 25.26 -10.04 5.63
CA ASP A 50 24.98 -10.20 7.06
C ASP A 50 23.57 -9.74 7.44
N TYR A 51 22.76 -9.20 6.53
CA TYR A 51 21.43 -8.65 6.81
C TYR A 51 20.32 -9.31 5.99
N VAL A 52 19.13 -9.40 6.60
CA VAL A 52 17.89 -9.90 6.01
C VAL A 52 16.81 -8.84 6.17
N ILE A 53 16.12 -8.50 5.09
CA ILE A 53 15.04 -7.51 5.08
C ILE A 53 13.74 -8.26 4.85
N LEU A 54 12.81 -8.16 5.80
CA LEU A 54 11.43 -8.60 5.66
C LEU A 54 10.54 -7.37 5.51
N ALA A 55 9.69 -7.35 4.49
CA ALA A 55 8.86 -6.19 4.20
C ALA A 55 7.51 -6.58 3.60
N ALA A 56 6.45 -5.91 4.03
CA ALA A 56 5.09 -6.15 3.53
C ALA A 56 4.22 -4.90 3.68
N SER A 57 3.31 -4.70 2.72
CA SER A 57 2.20 -3.74 2.88
C SER A 57 1.21 -4.23 3.93
N GLU A 58 0.40 -3.34 4.51
CA GLU A 58 -0.51 -3.73 5.60
C GLU A 58 -1.73 -4.53 5.11
N GLN A 59 -2.44 -4.01 4.10
CA GLN A 59 -3.77 -4.52 3.70
C GLN A 59 -3.76 -5.41 2.44
N GLY A 60 -2.63 -5.47 1.72
CA GLY A 60 -2.45 -6.27 0.51
C GLY A 60 -2.77 -5.52 -0.77
N ILE A 61 -3.70 -4.57 -0.75
CA ILE A 61 -3.88 -3.42 -1.65
C ILE A 61 -4.47 -2.29 -0.81
N TYR A 62 -3.97 -1.06 -0.97
CA TYR A 62 -4.67 0.14 -0.48
C TYR A 62 -5.61 0.67 -1.56
N PHE A 63 -6.76 1.22 -1.19
CA PHE A 63 -7.69 1.75 -2.19
C PHE A 63 -8.31 3.08 -1.80
N TYR A 64 -8.71 3.84 -2.81
CA TYR A 64 -9.41 5.11 -2.67
C TYR A 64 -10.29 5.37 -3.90
N GLN A 65 -11.06 6.45 -3.87
CA GLN A 65 -11.91 6.85 -5.00
C GLN A 65 -11.11 7.50 -6.13
N ARG A 66 -11.51 7.24 -7.38
CA ARG A 66 -10.80 7.77 -8.55
C ARG A 66 -10.83 9.31 -8.66
N ASP A 67 -11.92 9.93 -8.24
CA ASP A 67 -12.15 11.37 -8.41
C ASP A 67 -12.70 11.99 -7.12
N PHE A 68 -12.17 13.15 -6.71
CA PHE A 68 -12.48 13.87 -5.47
C PHE A 68 -13.35 15.13 -5.65
N ASP A 69 -13.96 15.33 -6.82
CA ASP A 69 -14.68 16.56 -7.20
C ASP A 69 -15.98 16.83 -6.44
N ALA A 70 -16.72 15.78 -6.06
CA ALA A 70 -18.09 15.89 -5.56
C ALA A 70 -18.23 15.54 -4.08
N PHE A 71 -17.53 14.50 -3.61
CA PHE A 71 -17.49 14.08 -2.21
C PHE A 71 -16.16 13.38 -1.92
N LEU A 72 -15.90 13.07 -0.66
CA LEU A 72 -14.61 12.54 -0.20
C LEU A 72 -14.79 11.26 0.64
N LEU A 73 -14.00 10.22 0.31
CA LEU A 73 -13.85 8.96 1.05
C LEU A 73 -12.43 8.86 1.61
N LEU A 74 -11.65 7.87 1.18
CA LEU A 74 -10.28 7.67 1.63
C LEU A 74 -9.31 8.52 0.79
N PRO A 75 -8.36 9.23 1.40
CA PRO A 75 -7.23 9.82 0.68
C PRO A 75 -6.26 8.71 0.22
N PRO A 76 -5.39 8.96 -0.78
CA PRO A 76 -4.25 8.10 -1.06
C PRO A 76 -3.38 7.92 0.18
N GLY A 77 -2.96 6.69 0.49
CA GLY A 77 -2.26 6.44 1.74
C GLY A 77 -1.81 5.01 2.00
N ASN A 78 -1.13 4.37 1.04
CA ASN A 78 -0.58 3.04 1.28
C ASN A 78 0.51 3.06 2.37
N SER A 79 0.55 2.05 3.22
CA SER A 79 1.56 1.89 4.27
C SER A 79 2.22 0.52 4.16
N PHE A 80 3.52 0.46 4.43
CA PHE A 80 4.24 -0.80 4.57
C PHE A 80 5.27 -0.76 5.68
N ARG A 81 5.60 -1.96 6.16
CA ARG A 81 6.48 -2.19 7.30
C ARG A 81 7.71 -2.97 6.87
N VAL A 82 8.81 -2.72 7.56
CA VAL A 82 10.10 -3.36 7.32
C VAL A 82 10.71 -3.82 8.63
N GLN A 83 11.11 -5.08 8.73
CA GLN A 83 11.97 -5.60 9.79
C GLN A 83 13.33 -5.96 9.20
N VAL A 84 14.40 -5.54 9.88
CA VAL A 84 15.78 -5.79 9.46
C VAL A 84 16.44 -6.68 10.49
N PHE A 85 16.95 -7.83 10.06
CA PHE A 85 17.68 -8.76 10.92
C PHE A 85 19.13 -8.83 10.50
N ARG A 86 20.04 -8.99 11.47
CA ARG A 86 21.48 -9.20 11.22
C ARG A 86 21.93 -10.54 11.74
N ARG A 87 22.73 -11.22 10.93
CA ARG A 87 23.49 -12.43 11.27
C ARG A 87 24.82 -11.98 11.87
N ALA A 88 25.02 -12.23 13.17
CA ALA A 88 26.24 -11.87 13.86
C ALA A 88 26.68 -13.01 14.79
N GLY A 89 27.88 -13.56 14.56
CA GLY A 89 28.48 -14.54 15.48
C GLY A 89 27.73 -15.87 15.62
N GLY A 90 26.89 -16.25 14.66
CA GLY A 90 26.03 -17.44 14.73
C GLY A 90 24.61 -17.15 15.22
N GLU A 91 24.38 -15.96 15.79
CA GLU A 91 23.09 -15.48 16.24
C GLU A 91 22.42 -14.57 15.20
N VAL A 92 21.12 -14.36 15.40
CA VAL A 92 20.31 -13.42 14.64
C VAL A 92 19.70 -12.42 15.59
N GLU A 93 19.86 -11.14 15.29
CA GLU A 93 19.26 -10.05 16.06
C GLU A 93 18.40 -9.16 15.17
N LEU A 94 17.32 -8.62 15.74
CA LEU A 94 16.57 -7.53 15.14
C LEU A 94 17.39 -6.24 15.25
N VAL A 95 17.58 -5.55 14.13
CA VAL A 95 18.36 -4.31 14.06
C VAL A 95 17.43 -3.11 14.06
N ASN A 96 17.33 -2.44 15.20
CA ASN A 96 16.47 -1.27 15.41
C ASN A 96 17.24 0.01 15.80
N SER A 97 18.58 -0.02 15.74
CA SER A 97 19.43 1.13 16.02
C SER A 97 20.73 1.07 15.22
N GLY A 98 21.36 2.24 15.03
CA GLY A 98 22.60 2.37 14.26
C GLY A 98 22.44 2.19 12.75
N ILE A 99 21.21 2.03 12.26
CA ILE A 99 20.88 1.97 10.84
C ILE A 99 19.80 2.97 10.47
N ASP A 100 19.81 3.41 9.21
CA ASP A 100 18.74 4.16 8.59
C ASP A 100 18.11 3.33 7.47
N VAL A 101 16.78 3.22 7.48
CA VAL A 101 16.00 2.48 6.48
C VAL A 101 15.29 3.46 5.56
N TYR A 102 15.48 3.29 4.25
CA TYR A 102 14.90 4.10 3.21
C TYR A 102 14.05 3.26 2.26
N TYR A 103 13.08 3.91 1.63
CA TYR A 103 12.32 3.33 0.54
C TYR A 103 12.28 4.23 -0.69
N SER A 104 12.03 3.62 -1.85
CA SER A 104 11.67 4.31 -3.09
C SER A 104 10.79 3.44 -3.96
N ILE A 105 9.68 3.97 -4.46
CA ILE A 105 8.83 3.26 -5.42
C ILE A 105 9.51 3.23 -6.80
N VAL A 106 9.48 2.06 -7.45
CA VAL A 106 10.07 1.83 -8.77
C VAL A 106 9.17 2.41 -9.84
N ASP A 107 9.75 3.13 -10.80
CA ASP A 107 9.08 3.74 -11.97
C ASP A 107 7.93 4.72 -11.63
N ASN A 108 7.84 5.17 -10.37
CA ASN A 108 6.79 6.07 -9.91
C ASN A 108 7.36 7.09 -8.88
N THR A 109 7.56 8.32 -9.33
CA THR A 109 8.15 9.41 -8.52
C THR A 109 7.19 10.56 -8.25
N THR A 110 6.12 10.70 -9.04
CA THR A 110 5.09 11.73 -8.88
C THR A 110 3.72 11.10 -8.74
N SER A 111 2.74 11.84 -8.23
CA SER A 111 1.36 11.39 -8.06
C SER A 111 0.33 12.50 -8.27
N ALA A 112 0.66 13.76 -7.97
CA ALA A 112 -0.21 14.91 -8.13
C ALA A 112 -0.56 15.23 -9.58
N ASP A 113 0.24 14.81 -10.55
CA ASP A 113 -0.07 14.94 -11.98
C ASP A 113 -1.02 13.83 -12.50
N LYS A 114 -1.37 12.86 -11.66
CA LYS A 114 -2.06 11.61 -12.06
C LYS A 114 -3.49 11.54 -11.57
N ILE A 115 -3.80 12.16 -10.43
CA ILE A 115 -5.12 12.23 -9.82
C ILE A 115 -5.37 13.64 -9.26
N ASN A 116 -6.62 13.99 -8.98
CA ASN A 116 -7.00 15.32 -8.50
C ASN A 116 -7.00 15.46 -6.96
N PHE A 117 -6.49 14.49 -6.19
CA PHE A 117 -6.56 14.52 -4.72
C PHE A 117 -6.02 15.82 -4.09
N TRP A 118 -4.86 16.31 -4.53
CA TRP A 118 -4.22 17.50 -3.95
C TRP A 118 -5.05 18.77 -4.13
N ASP A 119 -5.84 18.87 -5.20
CA ASP A 119 -6.78 20.00 -5.42
C ASP A 119 -7.88 20.05 -4.34
N TYR A 120 -8.16 18.91 -3.70
CA TYR A 120 -9.22 18.74 -2.71
C TYR A 120 -8.72 18.42 -1.30
N ALA A 121 -7.39 18.34 -1.08
CA ALA A 121 -6.81 17.98 0.22
C ALA A 121 -7.25 18.92 1.36
N ALA A 122 -7.49 20.20 1.05
CA ALA A 122 -7.97 21.19 2.02
C ALA A 122 -9.36 20.85 2.61
N TYR A 123 -10.22 20.14 1.87
CA TYR A 123 -11.52 19.68 2.39
C TYR A 123 -11.39 18.54 3.40
N TYR A 124 -10.27 17.82 3.39
CA TYR A 124 -9.92 16.91 4.48
C TYR A 124 -9.32 17.66 5.69
N GLY A 125 -8.97 18.94 5.54
CA GLY A 125 -8.25 19.71 6.55
C GLY A 125 -6.73 19.65 6.42
N TYR A 126 -6.21 19.18 5.27
CA TYR A 126 -4.78 19.09 5.03
C TYR A 126 -4.26 20.24 4.16
N ASP A 127 -3.06 20.71 4.50
CA ASP A 127 -2.24 21.62 3.68
C ASP A 127 -1.03 20.81 3.20
N LEU A 128 -1.12 20.30 1.97
CA LEU A 128 -0.15 19.34 1.42
C LEU A 128 0.54 19.92 0.19
N GLU A 129 1.86 19.81 0.15
CA GLU A 129 2.61 19.97 -1.08
C GLU A 129 2.27 18.85 -2.07
N PRO A 130 2.35 19.12 -3.40
CA PRO A 130 2.21 18.08 -4.41
C PRO A 130 3.11 16.88 -4.12
N ASP A 131 2.61 15.67 -4.39
CA ASP A 131 3.30 14.39 -4.23
C ASP A 131 3.61 13.97 -2.78
N ILE A 132 3.17 14.75 -1.78
CA ILE A 132 3.29 14.44 -0.36
C ILE A 132 1.96 13.92 0.20
N GLY A 133 2.02 12.81 0.92
CA GLY A 133 0.88 12.16 1.55
C GLY A 133 0.51 12.78 2.91
N ILE A 134 -0.61 12.35 3.46
CA ILE A 134 -1.23 12.96 4.66
C ILE A 134 -0.38 12.82 5.94
N THR A 135 0.64 11.96 5.95
CA THR A 135 1.62 11.85 7.04
C THR A 135 3.01 12.39 6.68
N GLY A 136 3.12 13.21 5.61
CA GLY A 136 4.37 13.85 5.19
C GLY A 136 5.32 12.97 4.36
N ASN A 137 4.92 11.73 4.04
CA ASN A 137 5.73 10.81 3.24
C ASN A 137 5.46 11.00 1.75
N GLY A 138 6.51 10.94 0.92
CA GLY A 138 6.42 10.95 -0.55
C GLY A 138 6.56 9.55 -1.15
N LEU A 139 6.86 9.47 -2.45
CA LEU A 139 7.11 8.20 -3.17
C LEU A 139 8.51 7.62 -2.88
N SER A 140 9.33 8.36 -2.12
CA SER A 140 10.57 7.87 -1.51
C SER A 140 10.81 8.62 -0.21
N GLY A 141 11.56 8.03 0.71
CA GLY A 141 11.82 8.66 1.99
C GLY A 141 12.55 7.77 2.99
N LYS A 142 12.88 8.37 4.13
CA LYS A 142 13.38 7.66 5.32
C LYS A 142 12.18 7.11 6.10
N MET A 143 12.23 5.83 6.45
CA MET A 143 11.21 5.18 7.27
C MET A 143 11.41 5.54 8.75
N GLN A 144 10.31 5.55 9.51
CA GLN A 144 10.33 5.84 10.94
C GLN A 144 10.33 4.53 11.73
N LEU A 145 11.08 4.46 12.83
CA LEU A 145 11.00 3.33 13.75
C LEU A 145 9.65 3.36 14.47
N SER A 146 9.01 2.19 14.61
CA SER A 146 7.75 2.03 15.34
C SER A 146 7.90 2.41 16.82
N GLU A 147 6.79 2.75 17.46
CA GLU A 147 6.78 3.12 18.89
C GLU A 147 7.30 2.00 19.79
N ASP A 148 7.04 0.74 19.43
CA ASP A 148 7.56 -0.43 20.14
C ASP A 148 9.00 -0.81 19.75
N GLY A 149 9.61 -0.11 18.79
CA GLY A 149 11.00 -0.32 18.39
C GLY A 149 11.27 -1.58 17.58
N ASN A 150 10.22 -2.25 17.07
CA ASN A 150 10.33 -3.58 16.46
C ASN A 150 10.29 -3.59 14.93
N TYR A 151 9.90 -2.50 14.29
CA TYR A 151 9.88 -2.40 12.83
C TYR A 151 10.01 -0.95 12.38
N TYR A 152 10.37 -0.75 11.11
CA TYR A 152 10.33 0.54 10.45
C TYR A 152 9.07 0.65 9.61
N VAL A 153 8.46 1.82 9.55
CA VAL A 153 7.21 2.07 8.83
C VAL A 153 7.30 3.36 8.02
N ALA A 154 6.69 3.33 6.84
CA ALA A 154 6.32 4.50 6.08
C ALA A 154 4.80 4.47 5.89
N THR A 155 4.12 5.42 6.51
CA THR A 155 2.66 5.52 6.49
C THR A 155 2.18 6.43 5.37
N ALA A 156 0.95 6.21 4.92
CA ALA A 156 0.22 7.10 4.05
C ALA A 156 1.01 7.63 2.83
N ILE A 157 1.77 6.74 2.18
CA ILE A 157 2.46 7.03 0.93
C ILE A 157 1.39 7.32 -0.13
N PRO A 158 1.48 8.45 -0.85
CA PRO A 158 0.43 8.89 -1.77
C PRO A 158 0.53 8.17 -3.12
N LEU A 159 0.67 6.84 -3.08
CA LEU A 159 0.84 6.00 -4.26
C LEU A 159 -0.41 6.05 -5.15
N THR A 160 -0.19 6.13 -6.46
CA THR A 160 -1.25 6.01 -7.47
C THR A 160 -1.07 4.75 -8.29
N PRO A 161 -2.15 4.17 -8.86
CA PRO A 161 -2.04 2.98 -9.69
C PRO A 161 -1.44 3.31 -11.07
N TYR A 162 -0.67 4.38 -11.23
CA TYR A 162 -0.15 4.85 -12.50
C TYR A 162 1.34 5.21 -12.36
N ASN A 163 2.18 4.56 -13.15
CA ASN A 163 3.61 4.89 -13.22
C ASN A 163 3.84 6.25 -13.90
N ASP A 164 5.04 6.79 -13.75
CA ASP A 164 5.38 8.10 -14.33
C ASP A 164 5.17 8.10 -15.85
N GLY A 165 4.51 9.16 -16.34
CA GLY A 165 4.20 9.31 -17.77
C GLY A 165 3.19 8.28 -18.33
N SER A 166 2.56 7.45 -17.49
CA SER A 166 1.56 6.46 -17.90
C SER A 166 0.17 6.80 -17.35
N ARG A 167 -0.86 6.39 -18.11
CA ARG A 167 -2.26 6.32 -17.65
C ARG A 167 -2.80 4.89 -17.66
N VAL A 168 -1.94 3.92 -17.99
CA VAL A 168 -2.26 2.50 -17.89
C VAL A 168 -2.10 2.10 -16.44
N ALA A 169 -3.14 1.47 -15.88
CA ALA A 169 -3.12 1.03 -14.49
C ALA A 169 -2.03 -0.02 -14.25
N ASP A 170 -1.16 0.25 -13.29
CA ASP A 170 -0.19 -0.66 -12.69
C ASP A 170 -0.44 -0.71 -11.17
N PRO A 171 -1.37 -1.56 -10.71
CA PRO A 171 -1.78 -1.63 -9.32
C PRO A 171 -0.79 -2.40 -8.42
N TYR A 172 0.25 -3.02 -8.98
CA TYR A 172 1.20 -3.87 -8.25
C TYR A 172 2.62 -3.38 -8.49
N GLN A 173 2.95 -2.23 -7.91
CA GLN A 173 4.27 -1.63 -8.06
C GLN A 173 5.25 -2.23 -7.06
N LEU A 174 6.55 -2.04 -7.34
CA LEU A 174 7.63 -2.50 -6.49
C LEU A 174 8.23 -1.33 -5.72
N ALA A 175 8.65 -1.59 -4.48
CA ALA A 175 9.47 -0.70 -3.70
C ALA A 175 10.88 -1.29 -3.53
N VAL A 176 11.87 -0.42 -3.62
CA VAL A 176 13.23 -0.71 -3.19
C VAL A 176 13.37 -0.27 -1.74
N ILE A 177 13.83 -1.18 -0.88
CA ILE A 177 14.19 -0.89 0.51
C ILE A 177 15.71 -0.90 0.60
N THR A 178 16.28 0.19 1.12
CA THR A 178 17.72 0.36 1.33
C THR A 178 18.00 0.53 2.82
N VAL A 179 18.90 -0.28 3.37
CA VAL A 179 19.39 -0.16 4.74
C VAL A 179 20.81 0.39 4.69
N THR A 180 21.08 1.42 5.49
CA THR A 180 22.39 2.08 5.58
C THR A 180 22.89 2.16 7.02
N ASP A 181 24.20 2.18 7.23
CA ASP A 181 24.79 2.53 8.54
C ASP A 181 24.57 4.02 8.81
N SER A 182 23.94 4.38 9.93
CA SER A 182 23.57 5.78 10.21
C SER A 182 24.77 6.72 10.41
N ARG A 183 25.99 6.20 10.61
CA ARG A 183 27.20 7.01 10.83
C ARG A 183 28.00 7.19 9.55
N SER A 184 28.23 6.11 8.80
CA SER A 184 29.04 6.14 7.58
C SER A 184 28.23 6.43 6.32
N GLY A 185 26.91 6.16 6.34
CA GLY A 185 26.05 6.18 5.15
C GLY A 185 26.28 5.02 4.19
N GLU A 186 27.07 4.00 4.59
CA GLU A 186 27.31 2.82 3.77
C GLU A 186 26.03 1.98 3.63
N ILE A 187 25.76 1.50 2.41
CA ILE A 187 24.64 0.58 2.16
C ILE A 187 25.00 -0.79 2.73
N LEU A 188 24.26 -1.21 3.74
CA LEU A 188 24.40 -2.50 4.42
C LEU A 188 23.62 -3.60 3.71
N ALA A 189 22.43 -3.28 3.22
CA ALA A 189 21.57 -4.19 2.47
C ALA A 189 20.56 -3.45 1.60
N GLN A 190 20.09 -4.12 0.55
CA GLN A 190 19.05 -3.60 -0.33
C GLN A 190 18.22 -4.75 -0.93
N ILE A 191 16.90 -4.54 -1.03
CA ILE A 191 15.97 -5.46 -1.71
C ILE A 191 14.98 -4.66 -2.57
N GLY A 192 14.61 -5.19 -3.74
CA GLY A 192 13.67 -4.55 -4.68
C GLY A 192 12.42 -5.39 -4.98
N ASP A 193 12.20 -6.45 -4.21
CA ASP A 193 11.16 -7.46 -4.41
C ASP A 193 9.93 -7.23 -3.49
N VAL A 194 9.72 -5.99 -3.04
CA VAL A 194 8.63 -5.63 -2.11
C VAL A 194 7.46 -5.06 -2.89
N VAL A 195 6.32 -5.73 -2.88
CA VAL A 195 5.11 -5.24 -3.57
C VAL A 195 4.41 -4.18 -2.71
N VAL A 196 4.16 -3.02 -3.31
CA VAL A 196 3.32 -1.95 -2.76
C VAL A 196 2.22 -1.68 -3.77
N SER A 197 1.00 -2.01 -3.38
CA SER A 197 -0.11 -2.19 -4.31
C SER A 197 -1.27 -1.24 -4.01
N VAL A 198 -1.81 -0.61 -5.04
CA VAL A 198 -2.83 0.43 -4.88
C VAL A 198 -3.90 0.33 -5.94
N SER A 199 -5.12 0.75 -5.61
CA SER A 199 -6.23 0.73 -6.55
C SER A 199 -7.16 1.93 -6.39
N ASP A 200 -7.60 2.46 -7.52
CA ASP A 200 -8.70 3.41 -7.63
C ASP A 200 -9.94 2.76 -8.29
N GLU A 201 -9.99 1.42 -8.30
CA GLU A 201 -11.04 0.59 -8.90
C GLU A 201 -12.28 0.46 -7.99
N LEU A 202 -12.71 1.55 -7.35
CA LEU A 202 -14.01 1.57 -6.67
C LEU A 202 -15.14 1.49 -7.71
N GLY A 203 -15.98 0.47 -7.60
CA GLY A 203 -16.93 0.08 -8.66
C GLY A 203 -18.27 0.83 -8.69
N CYS A 204 -18.36 2.05 -8.16
CA CYS A 204 -19.64 2.77 -8.02
C CYS A 204 -20.39 2.96 -9.36
N GLN A 205 -19.64 3.17 -10.44
CA GLN A 205 -20.14 3.35 -11.81
C GLN A 205 -20.90 2.13 -12.36
N ASN A 206 -20.72 0.95 -11.74
CA ASN A 206 -21.41 -0.27 -12.16
C ASN A 206 -22.94 -0.14 -12.04
N CYS A 207 -23.43 0.77 -11.18
CA CYS A 207 -24.85 1.02 -10.95
C CYS A 207 -25.23 2.50 -10.95
N HIS A 208 -24.34 3.40 -10.53
CA HIS A 208 -24.59 4.86 -10.49
C HIS A 208 -24.33 5.56 -11.83
N GLY A 209 -24.27 4.81 -12.93
CA GLY A 209 -23.97 5.32 -14.27
C GLY A 209 -22.47 5.53 -14.49
N THR A 210 -22.05 5.58 -15.75
CA THR A 210 -20.66 5.86 -16.15
C THR A 210 -20.41 7.33 -16.47
N VAL A 211 -21.45 8.16 -16.39
CA VAL A 211 -21.42 9.60 -16.59
C VAL A 211 -21.95 10.22 -15.30
N ASP A 212 -21.23 11.21 -14.77
CA ASP A 212 -21.58 11.92 -13.54
C ASP A 212 -21.84 10.99 -12.34
N THR A 213 -21.10 9.87 -12.26
CA THR A 213 -21.26 8.82 -11.24
C THR A 213 -21.37 9.41 -9.83
N ASN A 214 -20.47 10.34 -9.48
CA ASN A 214 -20.43 10.94 -8.16
C ASN A 214 -21.67 11.82 -7.89
N LEU A 215 -22.11 12.61 -8.87
CA LEU A 215 -23.32 13.42 -8.76
C LEU A 215 -24.58 12.55 -8.65
N ASN A 216 -24.63 11.43 -9.37
CA ASN A 216 -25.73 10.47 -9.26
C ASN A 216 -25.79 9.81 -7.87
N ILE A 217 -24.65 9.59 -7.22
CA ILE A 217 -24.59 9.12 -5.83
C ILE A 217 -25.18 10.19 -4.90
N LEU A 218 -24.75 11.44 -5.01
CA LEU A 218 -25.30 12.54 -4.19
C LEU A 218 -26.79 12.73 -4.43
N SER A 219 -27.25 12.70 -5.69
CA SER A 219 -28.67 12.77 -6.04
C SER A 219 -29.49 11.65 -5.40
N ALA A 220 -28.98 10.42 -5.43
CA ALA A 220 -29.62 9.29 -4.79
C ALA A 220 -29.68 9.45 -3.27
N HIS A 221 -28.58 9.94 -2.67
CA HIS A 221 -28.50 10.20 -1.25
C HIS A 221 -29.51 11.28 -0.81
N ASP A 222 -29.58 12.41 -1.52
CA ASP A 222 -30.54 13.49 -1.26
C ASP A 222 -31.98 12.97 -1.29
N ARG A 223 -32.33 12.20 -2.32
CA ARG A 223 -33.67 11.63 -2.47
C ARG A 223 -34.04 10.64 -1.37
N ILE A 224 -33.09 9.80 -0.93
CA ILE A 224 -33.37 8.66 -0.04
C ILE A 224 -33.20 9.03 1.43
N SER A 225 -32.20 9.85 1.73
CA SER A 225 -31.80 10.24 3.08
C SER A 225 -32.28 11.65 3.45
N ASN A 226 -33.00 12.33 2.54
CA ASN A 226 -33.52 13.69 2.74
C ASN A 226 -32.40 14.69 3.07
N THR A 227 -31.32 14.64 2.29
CA THR A 227 -30.20 15.60 2.31
C THR A 227 -30.28 16.56 1.13
N ASP A 228 -29.39 17.55 1.12
CA ASP A 228 -29.25 18.63 0.13
C ASP A 228 -27.81 18.73 -0.40
N LEU A 229 -27.08 17.60 -0.46
CA LEU A 229 -25.65 17.53 -0.79
C LEU A 229 -25.34 18.07 -2.19
N LEU A 230 -26.22 17.87 -3.17
CA LEU A 230 -26.02 18.44 -4.51
C LEU A 230 -26.14 19.97 -4.51
N GLU A 231 -27.09 20.52 -3.77
CA GLU A 231 -27.23 21.97 -3.63
C GLU A 231 -26.01 22.55 -2.93
N GLN A 232 -25.56 21.91 -1.86
CA GLN A 232 -24.35 22.30 -1.13
C GLN A 232 -23.10 22.24 -2.01
N LEU A 233 -22.94 21.18 -2.82
CA LEU A 233 -21.86 21.06 -3.80
C LEU A 233 -21.89 22.21 -4.82
N SER A 234 -23.08 22.59 -5.31
CA SER A 234 -23.23 23.72 -6.25
C SER A 234 -22.84 25.07 -5.64
N ASN A 235 -22.92 25.18 -4.31
CA ASN A 235 -22.47 26.32 -3.52
C ASN A 235 -21.00 26.21 -3.08
N GLY A 236 -20.26 25.22 -3.59
CA GLY A 236 -18.84 25.01 -3.32
C GLY A 236 -18.54 24.24 -2.03
N ILE A 237 -19.54 23.68 -1.37
CA ILE A 237 -19.39 22.89 -0.14
C ILE A 237 -19.33 21.41 -0.51
N ARG A 238 -18.17 20.78 -0.29
CA ARG A 238 -17.96 19.33 -0.44
C ARG A 238 -17.86 18.70 0.93
N HIS A 239 -18.42 17.51 1.06
CA HIS A 239 -18.40 16.75 2.30
C HIS A 239 -17.55 15.50 2.14
N LYS A 240 -16.87 15.16 3.23
CA LYS A 240 -16.49 13.77 3.47
C LYS A 240 -17.72 13.02 3.88
N CYS A 241 -17.87 11.78 3.38
CA CYS A 241 -18.93 10.92 3.89
C CYS A 241 -18.82 10.75 5.41
N SER A 242 -17.59 10.86 5.93
CA SER A 242 -17.26 10.77 7.34
C SER A 242 -17.63 11.98 8.20
N ASP A 243 -17.96 13.12 7.59
CA ASP A 243 -18.50 14.28 8.31
C ASP A 243 -19.82 13.92 9.03
N CYS A 244 -20.60 13.00 8.44
CA CYS A 244 -21.84 12.48 9.01
C CYS A 244 -21.70 11.05 9.53
N HIS A 245 -21.08 10.16 8.75
CA HIS A 245 -21.01 8.73 9.07
C HIS A 245 -19.68 8.39 9.74
N ARG A 246 -19.67 7.86 10.96
CA ARG A 246 -18.40 7.43 11.60
C ARG A 246 -17.54 6.59 10.65
N ASP A 247 -16.27 6.94 10.51
CA ASP A 247 -15.29 6.18 9.74
C ASP A 247 -13.97 6.03 10.51
N ASN A 248 -13.72 4.79 10.96
CA ASN A 248 -12.53 4.47 11.72
C ASN A 248 -11.25 4.49 10.87
N ALA A 249 -11.34 4.34 9.53
CA ALA A 249 -10.15 4.47 8.67
C ALA A 249 -9.59 5.90 8.67
N LEU A 250 -10.46 6.89 8.83
CA LEU A 250 -10.07 8.31 8.94
C LEU A 250 -9.97 8.79 10.40
N GLY A 251 -10.30 7.93 11.37
CA GLY A 251 -10.40 8.32 12.78
C GLY A 251 -11.52 9.34 13.07
N GLU A 252 -12.50 9.44 12.18
CA GLU A 252 -13.55 10.46 12.27
C GLU A 252 -14.80 9.90 12.99
N PRO A 253 -15.28 10.60 14.05
CA PRO A 253 -16.34 10.07 14.92
C PRO A 253 -17.73 10.07 14.27
N GLY A 254 -17.93 10.88 13.21
CA GLY A 254 -19.23 11.15 12.61
C GLY A 254 -20.23 11.78 13.59
N ILE A 255 -21.51 11.77 13.22
CA ILE A 255 -22.60 12.33 14.00
C ILE A 255 -23.32 11.24 14.81
N PRO A 256 -23.60 11.44 16.11
CA PRO A 256 -24.38 10.49 16.90
C PRO A 256 -25.75 10.17 16.28
N GLY A 257 -26.10 8.88 16.25
CA GLY A 257 -27.37 8.40 15.68
C GLY A 257 -27.33 8.12 14.18
N VAL A 258 -26.27 8.54 13.47
CA VAL A 258 -26.01 8.15 12.09
C VAL A 258 -25.21 6.84 12.08
N PRO A 259 -25.61 5.80 11.31
CA PRO A 259 -24.83 4.57 11.21
C PRO A 259 -23.40 4.84 10.68
N PRO A 260 -22.37 4.11 11.15
CA PRO A 260 -21.03 4.17 10.57
C PRO A 260 -21.03 3.94 9.06
N LEU A 261 -20.06 4.52 8.35
CA LEU A 261 -20.05 4.57 6.87
C LEU A 261 -20.11 3.17 6.26
N SER A 262 -19.28 2.26 6.77
CA SER A 262 -19.28 0.85 6.37
C SER A 262 -20.65 0.22 6.62
N GLN A 263 -21.27 0.40 7.78
CA GLN A 263 -22.60 -0.15 8.05
C GLN A 263 -23.66 0.40 7.10
N ALA A 264 -23.65 1.71 6.84
CA ALA A 264 -24.62 2.38 5.97
C ALA A 264 -24.54 1.87 4.53
N ILE A 265 -23.33 1.83 3.95
CA ILE A 265 -23.09 1.37 2.58
C ILE A 265 -23.49 -0.10 2.44
N HIS A 266 -22.98 -0.98 3.30
CA HIS A 266 -23.24 -2.41 3.19
C HIS A 266 -24.74 -2.73 3.36
N ARG A 267 -25.41 -2.13 4.35
CA ARG A 267 -26.84 -2.38 4.60
C ARG A 267 -27.71 -1.92 3.45
N PHE A 268 -27.41 -0.74 2.89
CA PHE A 268 -28.22 -0.17 1.81
C PHE A 268 -28.08 -0.98 0.51
N HIS A 269 -26.91 -1.53 0.23
CA HIS A 269 -26.66 -2.26 -1.02
C HIS A 269 -26.97 -3.76 -0.93
N ALA A 270 -27.10 -4.34 0.27
CA ALA A 270 -27.27 -5.78 0.48
C ALA A 270 -28.37 -6.45 -0.38
N ASP A 271 -29.51 -5.79 -0.57
CA ASP A 271 -30.65 -6.29 -1.37
C ASP A 271 -30.71 -5.71 -2.80
N ARG A 272 -29.80 -4.79 -3.15
CA ARG A 272 -29.79 -4.06 -4.43
C ARG A 272 -28.75 -4.57 -5.42
N MET A 273 -27.80 -5.39 -4.96
CA MET A 273 -26.72 -5.92 -5.79
C MET A 273 -27.17 -7.19 -6.53
N LEU A 274 -27.88 -7.01 -7.65
CA LEU A 274 -28.31 -8.12 -8.51
C LEU A 274 -27.14 -9.02 -8.94
N PRO A 275 -27.28 -10.36 -8.93
CA PRO A 275 -26.25 -11.28 -9.39
C PRO A 275 -25.76 -10.91 -10.80
N ARG A 276 -24.46 -10.66 -10.94
CA ARG A 276 -23.79 -10.45 -12.24
C ARG A 276 -22.81 -11.59 -12.47
N SER A 277 -23.01 -12.35 -13.54
CA SER A 277 -22.17 -13.49 -13.88
C SER A 277 -20.70 -13.09 -13.96
N GLY A 278 -19.83 -13.85 -13.28
CA GLY A 278 -18.37 -13.72 -13.38
C GLY A 278 -17.72 -12.65 -12.48
N VAL A 279 -18.49 -11.86 -11.70
CA VAL A 279 -17.92 -10.89 -10.75
C VAL A 279 -18.37 -11.23 -9.32
N PRO A 280 -17.42 -11.58 -8.41
CA PRO A 280 -17.71 -11.77 -6.99
C PRO A 280 -18.44 -10.57 -6.39
N GLU A 281 -19.35 -10.81 -5.44
CA GLU A 281 -20.23 -9.78 -4.89
C GLU A 281 -19.48 -8.56 -4.35
N CYS A 282 -18.43 -8.77 -3.54
CA CYS A 282 -17.63 -7.71 -2.94
C CYS A 282 -16.87 -6.89 -4.01
N TYR A 283 -16.41 -7.54 -5.09
CA TYR A 283 -15.67 -6.92 -6.21
C TYR A 283 -16.52 -6.04 -7.12
N ARG A 284 -17.81 -5.90 -6.82
CA ARG A 284 -18.67 -4.95 -7.51
C ARG A 284 -18.49 -3.53 -7.01
N CYS A 285 -18.00 -3.37 -5.78
CA CYS A 285 -17.70 -2.08 -5.17
C CYS A 285 -16.23 -1.98 -4.80
N HIS A 286 -15.66 -3.04 -4.20
CA HIS A 286 -14.25 -3.11 -3.87
C HIS A 286 -13.41 -3.47 -5.11
N PRO A 287 -12.13 -3.07 -5.12
CA PRO A 287 -11.22 -3.43 -6.20
C PRO A 287 -11.16 -4.94 -6.43
N GLY A 288 -11.10 -5.41 -7.68
CA GLY A 288 -11.25 -6.85 -7.91
C GLY A 288 -11.18 -7.33 -9.35
N PRO A 289 -11.96 -6.76 -10.28
CA PRO A 289 -11.94 -7.21 -11.68
C PRO A 289 -10.56 -7.10 -12.34
N ILE A 290 -9.81 -6.04 -12.06
CA ILE A 290 -8.43 -5.84 -12.53
C ILE A 290 -7.43 -6.11 -11.41
N THR A 291 -7.68 -5.49 -10.25
CA THR A 291 -6.70 -5.42 -9.16
C THR A 291 -6.75 -6.59 -8.19
N GLN A 292 -7.74 -7.50 -8.30
CA GLN A 292 -7.84 -8.73 -7.50
C GLN A 292 -7.45 -8.54 -6.03
N PHE A 293 -8.19 -7.68 -5.33
CA PHE A 293 -7.82 -7.21 -3.98
C PHE A 293 -7.43 -8.35 -3.04
N TYR A 294 -8.23 -9.41 -3.05
CA TYR A 294 -7.99 -10.64 -2.31
C TYR A 294 -7.55 -11.78 -3.25
N ARG A 295 -6.31 -12.21 -3.06
CA ARG A 295 -5.57 -13.08 -4.00
C ARG A 295 -4.56 -14.02 -3.33
N GLY A 296 -4.47 -13.98 -2.00
CA GLY A 296 -3.53 -14.77 -1.21
C GLY A 296 -3.84 -16.27 -1.16
N ALA A 297 -3.14 -16.99 -0.29
CA ALA A 297 -3.25 -18.44 -0.15
C ALA A 297 -4.68 -18.92 0.15
N MET A 298 -5.45 -18.17 0.95
CA MET A 298 -6.83 -18.50 1.27
C MET A 298 -7.72 -18.41 0.02
N TYR A 299 -7.49 -17.42 -0.86
CA TYR A 299 -8.17 -17.32 -2.16
C TYR A 299 -7.82 -18.53 -3.05
N VAL A 300 -6.55 -18.92 -3.11
CA VAL A 300 -6.10 -20.12 -3.84
C VAL A 300 -6.76 -21.39 -3.30
N ALA A 301 -7.03 -21.45 -1.99
CA ALA A 301 -7.76 -22.54 -1.35
C ALA A 301 -9.29 -22.50 -1.56
N GLY A 302 -9.80 -21.53 -2.32
CA GLY A 302 -11.24 -21.39 -2.62
C GLY A 302 -12.05 -20.70 -1.53
N ILE A 303 -11.41 -20.09 -0.53
CA ILE A 303 -12.09 -19.26 0.48
C ILE A 303 -12.34 -17.89 -0.16
N SER A 304 -13.58 -17.40 -0.15
CA SER A 304 -13.97 -16.07 -0.64
C SER A 304 -14.15 -15.06 0.48
N CYS A 305 -14.23 -13.76 0.16
CA CYS A 305 -14.59 -12.70 1.10
C CYS A 305 -15.93 -12.98 1.81
N THR A 306 -16.87 -13.63 1.10
CA THR A 306 -18.20 -13.97 1.60
C THR A 306 -18.23 -15.16 2.56
N ASN A 307 -17.09 -15.79 2.83
CA ASN A 307 -17.00 -16.84 3.85
C ASN A 307 -17.34 -16.25 5.23
N SER A 308 -18.23 -16.90 5.97
CA SER A 308 -18.70 -16.45 7.29
C SER A 308 -17.62 -16.46 8.37
N ASN A 309 -16.55 -17.24 8.20
CA ASN A 309 -15.38 -17.23 9.08
C ASN A 309 -14.50 -16.00 8.86
N CYS A 310 -14.73 -15.26 7.76
CA CYS A 310 -14.08 -14.00 7.45
C CYS A 310 -15.08 -12.84 7.60
N HIS A 311 -15.69 -12.38 6.50
CA HIS A 311 -16.60 -11.22 6.52
C HIS A 311 -18.08 -11.59 6.40
N GLY A 312 -18.42 -12.73 5.77
CA GLY A 312 -19.79 -13.03 5.35
C GLY A 312 -20.28 -12.15 4.20
N ASP A 313 -21.58 -12.22 3.91
CA ASP A 313 -22.21 -11.36 2.89
C ASP A 313 -22.32 -9.88 3.34
N MET A 314 -22.75 -8.99 2.45
CA MET A 314 -22.88 -7.56 2.76
C MET A 314 -23.83 -7.30 3.94
N LEU A 315 -24.92 -8.09 4.05
CA LEU A 315 -25.87 -7.92 5.15
C LEU A 315 -25.20 -8.30 6.48
N ASN A 316 -24.42 -9.39 6.53
CA ASN A 316 -23.66 -9.80 7.69
C ASN A 316 -22.65 -8.72 8.12
N VAL A 317 -21.93 -8.12 7.18
CA VAL A 317 -21.00 -7.01 7.45
C VAL A 317 -21.72 -5.82 8.11
N ALA A 318 -22.93 -5.51 7.68
CA ALA A 318 -23.73 -4.44 8.28
C ALA A 318 -24.32 -4.82 9.64
N LEU A 319 -24.88 -6.03 9.78
CA LEU A 319 -25.56 -6.47 11.00
C LEU A 319 -24.57 -6.67 12.15
N THR A 320 -23.39 -7.20 11.87
CA THR A 320 -22.32 -7.33 12.88
C THR A 320 -21.89 -5.97 13.42
N GLN A 321 -21.86 -4.92 12.59
CA GLN A 321 -21.58 -3.56 13.05
C GLN A 321 -22.72 -2.96 13.89
N ALA A 322 -23.97 -3.28 13.54
CA ALA A 322 -25.13 -2.84 14.31
C ALA A 322 -25.14 -3.40 15.75
N VAL A 323 -24.47 -4.52 15.99
CA VAL A 323 -24.34 -5.15 17.33
C VAL A 323 -22.98 -4.96 18.00
N GLY A 324 -22.13 -4.09 17.45
CA GLY A 324 -20.92 -3.62 18.13
C GLY A 324 -19.60 -3.85 17.41
N ARG A 325 -19.55 -4.62 16.31
CA ARG A 325 -18.32 -4.72 15.51
C ARG A 325 -17.95 -3.33 14.96
N GLN A 326 -16.68 -2.98 15.01
CA GLN A 326 -16.17 -1.73 14.46
C GLN A 326 -15.31 -2.04 13.23
N ALA A 327 -15.73 -1.58 12.03
CA ALA A 327 -14.91 -1.72 10.83
C ALA A 327 -13.52 -1.08 11.04
N TRP A 328 -12.48 -1.64 10.41
CA TRP A 328 -11.06 -1.25 10.55
C TRP A 328 -10.43 -1.43 11.94
N LEU A 329 -11.21 -1.66 12.99
CA LEU A 329 -10.71 -1.94 14.35
C LEU A 329 -10.96 -3.40 14.77
N ASN A 330 -11.95 -4.05 14.17
CA ASN A 330 -12.28 -5.45 14.38
C ASN A 330 -12.32 -6.18 13.03
N GLU A 331 -11.22 -6.86 12.73
CA GLU A 331 -10.99 -7.61 11.51
C GLU A 331 -11.11 -9.13 11.75
N PRO A 332 -11.27 -9.95 10.70
CA PRO A 332 -11.26 -11.40 10.84
C PRO A 332 -9.99 -11.90 11.54
N ASP A 333 -10.17 -12.88 12.43
CA ASP A 333 -9.09 -13.49 13.18
C ASP A 333 -8.76 -14.86 12.59
N CYS A 334 -7.47 -15.20 12.55
CA CYS A 334 -6.99 -16.46 11.99
C CYS A 334 -7.57 -17.68 12.72
N SER A 335 -7.82 -17.58 14.03
CA SER A 335 -8.36 -18.65 14.87
C SER A 335 -9.76 -19.12 14.47
N ASN A 336 -10.51 -18.31 13.72
CA ASN A 336 -11.79 -18.70 13.13
C ASN A 336 -11.67 -19.97 12.25
N CYS A 337 -10.47 -20.26 11.73
CA CYS A 337 -10.15 -21.47 10.98
C CYS A 337 -8.91 -22.21 11.51
N HIS A 338 -7.90 -21.49 12.02
CA HIS A 338 -6.56 -22.02 12.27
C HIS A 338 -6.30 -22.46 13.72
N ARG A 339 -7.30 -22.44 14.62
CA ARG A 339 -7.19 -22.66 16.08
C ARG A 339 -6.69 -21.43 16.84
N GLU A 340 -7.05 -21.37 18.11
CA GLU A 340 -6.80 -20.23 19.02
C GLU A 340 -5.31 -19.88 19.19
N VAL A 341 -4.40 -20.86 19.08
CA VAL A 341 -2.96 -20.60 19.20
C VAL A 341 -2.36 -19.75 18.07
N TYR A 342 -3.13 -19.53 16.99
CA TYR A 342 -2.74 -18.66 15.88
C TYR A 342 -3.58 -17.38 15.84
N SER A 343 -4.30 -17.05 16.91
CA SER A 343 -5.07 -15.80 16.98
C SER A 343 -4.16 -14.58 16.84
N VAL A 344 -4.74 -13.47 16.37
CA VAL A 344 -4.05 -12.18 16.43
C VAL A 344 -3.79 -11.82 17.90
N ASN A 345 -2.77 -11.00 18.15
CA ASN A 345 -2.48 -10.58 19.52
C ASN A 345 -3.65 -9.76 20.08
N GLN A 346 -3.88 -9.87 21.39
CA GLN A 346 -4.99 -9.18 22.04
C GLN A 346 -4.96 -7.67 21.77
N GLY A 347 -6.07 -7.14 21.25
CA GLY A 347 -6.22 -5.71 20.96
C GLY A 347 -5.45 -5.21 19.74
N LYS A 348 -4.85 -6.11 18.94
CA LYS A 348 -4.10 -5.77 17.73
C LYS A 348 -4.80 -6.31 16.49
N LEU A 349 -4.55 -5.67 15.35
CA LEU A 349 -4.88 -6.23 14.04
C LEU A 349 -3.82 -7.26 13.64
N TYR A 350 -4.11 -8.03 12.60
CA TYR A 350 -3.16 -8.99 12.03
C TYR A 350 -1.84 -8.33 11.59
N SER A 351 -1.92 -7.13 10.99
CA SER A 351 -0.74 -6.34 10.59
C SER A 351 0.17 -5.94 11.76
N ASP A 352 -0.42 -5.77 12.94
CA ASP A 352 0.23 -5.35 14.19
C ASP A 352 0.61 -6.52 15.11
N SER A 353 0.24 -7.74 14.75
CA SER A 353 0.46 -8.92 15.58
C SER A 353 1.85 -9.50 15.38
N TYR A 354 2.40 -10.01 16.48
CA TYR A 354 3.67 -10.68 16.57
C TYR A 354 3.48 -12.17 16.83
N LEU A 355 4.48 -12.95 16.44
CA LEU A 355 4.64 -14.35 16.83
C LEU A 355 4.63 -14.48 18.37
N LEU A 356 3.78 -15.36 18.91
CA LEU A 356 3.68 -15.63 20.35
C LEU A 356 3.81 -17.12 20.73
N ASN A 357 3.73 -18.01 19.75
CA ASN A 357 3.73 -19.46 19.93
C ASN A 357 4.97 -20.10 19.31
N SER A 358 6.13 -19.45 19.42
CA SER A 358 7.41 -20.05 19.02
C SER A 358 7.84 -21.17 19.99
N PRO A 359 8.45 -22.27 19.50
CA PRO A 359 9.14 -23.23 20.36
C PRO A 359 10.32 -22.62 21.13
N ASP A 360 10.91 -21.57 20.56
CA ASP A 360 11.94 -20.76 21.18
C ASP A 360 11.29 -19.48 21.72
N GLU A 361 11.17 -19.37 23.04
CA GLU A 361 10.49 -18.25 23.70
C GLU A 361 11.15 -16.90 23.39
N GLU A 362 12.44 -16.87 23.05
CA GLU A 362 13.17 -15.65 22.72
C GLU A 362 12.71 -15.04 21.39
N MET A 363 12.09 -15.83 20.49
CA MET A 363 11.54 -15.32 19.23
C MET A 363 10.16 -14.64 19.38
N ASN A 364 9.48 -14.85 20.51
CA ASN A 364 8.16 -14.28 20.72
C ASN A 364 8.22 -12.75 20.87
N ASN A 365 7.20 -12.05 20.38
CA ASN A 365 7.10 -10.59 20.34
C ASN A 365 8.14 -9.87 19.46
N ILE A 366 8.87 -10.59 18.60
CA ILE A 366 9.88 -9.99 17.72
C ILE A 366 9.38 -9.90 16.28
N ILE A 367 8.94 -11.02 15.69
CA ILE A 367 8.62 -11.08 14.26
C ILE A 367 7.13 -10.82 14.05
N LEU A 368 6.80 -9.86 13.18
CA LEU A 368 5.41 -9.59 12.79
C LEU A 368 4.82 -10.73 11.98
N CYS A 369 3.52 -10.97 12.13
CA CYS A 369 2.78 -11.95 11.32
C CYS A 369 2.97 -11.66 9.82
N ILE A 370 2.80 -10.40 9.41
CA ILE A 370 2.96 -9.98 8.01
C ILE A 370 4.38 -10.14 7.47
N SER A 371 5.41 -10.14 8.32
CA SER A 371 6.79 -10.36 7.87
C SER A 371 6.98 -11.78 7.34
N CYS A 372 6.25 -12.75 7.89
CA CYS A 372 6.33 -14.15 7.49
C CYS A 372 5.23 -14.58 6.51
N HIS A 373 4.06 -13.97 6.64
CA HIS A 373 2.85 -14.39 5.93
C HIS A 373 2.39 -13.43 4.82
N ASN A 374 2.96 -12.23 4.74
CA ASN A 374 2.50 -11.10 3.91
C ASN A 374 1.14 -10.54 4.38
N SER A 375 0.62 -9.54 3.67
CA SER A 375 -0.64 -8.85 4.01
C SER A 375 -1.87 -9.76 4.01
N ALA A 376 -2.90 -9.43 4.80
CA ALA A 376 -4.13 -10.21 5.02
C ALA A 376 -5.02 -10.48 3.77
N HIS A 377 -4.67 -9.93 2.61
CA HIS A 377 -5.35 -10.21 1.36
C HIS A 377 -4.41 -10.69 0.23
N ALA A 378 -3.13 -10.82 0.54
CA ALA A 378 -2.06 -11.17 -0.39
C ALA A 378 -1.10 -12.20 0.22
N GLU A 379 -1.59 -13.02 1.15
CA GLU A 379 -0.79 -14.00 1.87
C GLU A 379 -0.09 -14.94 0.91
N TRP A 380 1.17 -15.28 1.20
CA TRP A 380 1.89 -16.26 0.38
C TRP A 380 1.32 -17.66 0.58
N VAL A 381 1.19 -18.52 -0.42
CA VAL A 381 1.46 -18.29 -1.83
C VAL A 381 0.29 -17.57 -2.46
N SER A 382 0.57 -16.39 -3.01
CA SER A 382 -0.42 -15.58 -3.72
C SER A 382 -0.62 -16.12 -5.13
N SER A 383 -1.85 -16.00 -5.65
CA SER A 383 -2.16 -16.25 -7.06
C SER A 383 -1.52 -15.22 -8.00
N ARG A 384 -1.05 -14.08 -7.48
CA ARG A 384 -0.31 -13.07 -8.23
C ARG A 384 1.20 -13.26 -8.05
N ASN A 385 1.88 -13.55 -9.16
CA ASN A 385 3.32 -13.85 -9.17
C ASN A 385 4.20 -12.75 -8.54
N LEU A 386 3.82 -11.48 -8.65
CA LEU A 386 4.59 -10.37 -8.09
C LEU A 386 4.66 -10.42 -6.57
N ASP A 387 3.57 -10.80 -5.88
CA ASP A 387 3.60 -10.88 -4.41
C ASP A 387 4.61 -11.92 -3.95
N ASN A 388 4.84 -12.97 -4.73
CA ASN A 388 5.73 -14.07 -4.38
C ASN A 388 7.23 -13.77 -4.58
N LEU A 389 7.61 -12.56 -5.02
CA LEU A 389 9.01 -12.23 -5.31
C LEU A 389 9.90 -12.29 -4.07
N LEU A 390 9.45 -11.73 -2.94
CA LEU A 390 10.21 -11.73 -1.67
C LEU A 390 10.51 -13.14 -1.14
N PRO A 391 9.55 -14.08 -0.98
CA PRO A 391 9.87 -15.42 -0.54
C PRO A 391 10.73 -16.19 -1.55
N ILE A 392 10.57 -15.92 -2.86
CA ILE A 392 11.45 -16.50 -3.89
C ILE A 392 12.88 -16.00 -3.74
N SER A 393 13.09 -14.71 -3.46
CA SER A 393 14.45 -14.17 -3.29
C SER A 393 15.11 -14.69 -2.02
N LEU A 394 14.34 -14.89 -0.93
CA LEU A 394 14.85 -15.37 0.36
C LEU A 394 15.02 -16.90 0.45
N MET A 395 14.10 -17.67 -0.15
CA MET A 395 14.05 -19.14 0.00
C MET A 395 14.26 -19.91 -1.30
N GLY A 396 14.17 -19.25 -2.46
CA GLY A 396 14.26 -19.86 -3.79
C GLY A 396 12.94 -20.40 -4.35
N TYR A 397 11.83 -20.28 -3.63
CA TYR A 397 10.50 -20.77 -4.04
C TYR A 397 9.38 -19.97 -3.34
N PRO A 398 8.17 -19.91 -3.90
CA PRO A 398 7.07 -19.15 -3.32
C PRO A 398 6.43 -19.95 -2.17
N ASP A 399 6.53 -19.45 -0.94
CA ASP A 399 5.92 -20.03 0.25
C ASP A 399 5.93 -19.01 1.39
N TYR A 400 5.18 -19.28 2.47
CA TYR A 400 5.33 -18.53 3.72
C TYR A 400 6.77 -18.65 4.24
N ILE A 401 7.30 -17.60 4.86
CA ILE A 401 8.63 -17.65 5.49
C ILE A 401 8.55 -18.51 6.75
N ARG A 402 8.91 -19.78 6.59
CA ARG A 402 8.84 -20.80 7.66
C ARG A 402 10.17 -21.50 7.92
N ARG A 403 11.24 -21.12 7.22
CA ARG A 403 12.58 -21.71 7.38
C ARG A 403 13.48 -20.80 8.19
N CYS A 404 14.03 -21.32 9.27
CA CYS A 404 15.02 -20.63 10.10
C CYS A 404 16.22 -20.16 9.27
N THR A 405 16.60 -20.91 8.22
CA THR A 405 17.72 -20.57 7.32
C THR A 405 17.52 -19.27 6.52
N VAL A 406 16.32 -18.68 6.53
CA VAL A 406 16.11 -17.33 5.99
C VAL A 406 16.86 -16.31 6.82
N CYS A 407 16.84 -16.44 8.15
CA CYS A 407 17.53 -15.51 9.05
C CYS A 407 18.84 -16.09 9.58
N HIS A 408 18.92 -17.38 9.86
CA HIS A 408 20.07 -18.03 10.47
C HIS A 408 21.00 -18.70 9.44
N GLY A 409 22.21 -19.05 9.88
CA GLY A 409 23.16 -19.84 9.09
C GLY A 409 22.66 -21.26 8.77
N ALA A 410 23.37 -21.94 7.87
CA ALA A 410 23.06 -23.31 7.50
C ALA A 410 23.14 -24.25 8.72
N GLY A 411 22.21 -25.21 8.80
CA GLY A 411 22.17 -26.22 9.87
C GLY A 411 21.16 -25.94 11.00
N VAL A 412 20.60 -24.73 11.08
CA VAL A 412 19.49 -24.44 12.00
C VAL A 412 18.20 -25.05 11.44
N LEU A 413 17.70 -26.08 12.13
CA LEU A 413 16.45 -26.76 11.82
C LEU A 413 15.44 -26.42 12.92
N GLY A 414 14.23 -26.05 12.51
CA GLY A 414 13.18 -25.68 13.44
C GLY A 414 11.88 -25.31 12.71
N ARG A 415 10.84 -25.07 13.50
CA ARG A 415 9.57 -24.51 13.02
C ARG A 415 9.37 -23.17 13.73
N ALA A 416 8.86 -22.19 13.01
CA ALA A 416 8.52 -20.90 13.61
C ALA A 416 7.38 -21.00 14.63
N HIS A 417 6.40 -21.88 14.39
CA HIS A 417 5.31 -22.17 15.31
C HIS A 417 5.51 -23.51 16.01
N ALA A 418 5.23 -23.55 17.31
CA ALA A 418 5.11 -24.78 18.08
C ALA A 418 3.90 -25.58 17.59
N TYR A 419 4.09 -26.88 17.38
CA TYR A 419 2.96 -27.79 17.19
C TYR A 419 2.37 -28.16 18.55
N TYR A 420 1.05 -28.26 18.61
CA TYR A 420 0.43 -29.15 19.58
C TYR A 420 0.82 -30.58 19.20
N ILE A 421 1.60 -31.23 20.07
CA ILE A 421 1.52 -32.68 20.17
C ILE A 421 0.16 -32.91 20.84
N GLU A 422 -0.80 -33.49 20.11
CA GLU A 422 -1.93 -34.12 20.79
C GLU A 422 -1.33 -35.19 21.69
N GLU A 423 -1.24 -34.91 23.00
CA GLU A 423 -1.27 -35.99 23.97
C GLU A 423 -2.62 -36.67 23.79
N THR A 424 -2.59 -37.78 23.05
CA THR A 424 -3.60 -38.82 23.11
C THR A 424 -4.13 -38.98 24.54
N ARG A 425 -5.42 -38.68 24.75
CA ARG A 425 -6.27 -39.41 25.69
C ARG A 425 -7.66 -39.61 25.10
#